data_AF-A0A8C6E1X2-F1
#
_entry.id   AF-A0A8C6E1X2-F1
#
_cell.length_a   1.000
_cell.length_b   1.000
_cell.length_c   1.000
_cell.angle_alpha   90.00
_cell.angle_beta   90.00
_cell.angle_gamma   90.00
#
_symmetry.space_group_name_H-M   'P 1'
#
loop_
_entity.id
_entity.type
_entity.pdbx_description
1 polymer ?
#
loop_
_entity_poly.entity_id
_entity_poly.type
_entity_poly.pdbx_seq_one_letter_code
_entity_poly.pdbx_strand_id
1 'polypeptide(L)'
;MLKEMGIPDHLTCLLRNLYAGQEATVRTGHGTTDRFQIGKGVRQGCILSPCLFNLYAEYIMSNAGLKEAQAGIKIAGRNINNLRYSYDTTFMAESEEELKSLLMKVKEESEKVGLKLNVQKTKIMASGPTTSWQIDGETVADFIFGGSKIAADGDCSHEVKRRLLLGRKAMTNLVGILKSRDITLPTKVHLVKAMVFPVVMYGCESWKADRQRIDASEPWSWRRLLRVPGTARRSNQSILKEISPEYPLEGLMLKLKLQYSGHLMQRVDSLGK
;
A
#
# COMPACT_ATOMS: atom_id res chain seq x y z
N MET A 1 21.23 -20.17 -5.35
CA MET A 1 19.82 -19.73 -5.23
C MET A 1 18.82 -20.58 -6.00
N LEU A 2 18.50 -20.34 -7.29
CA LEU A 2 17.36 -21.02 -7.96
C LEU A 2 17.46 -22.56 -7.92
N LYS A 3 18.67 -23.10 -8.09
CA LYS A 3 18.93 -24.54 -7.96
C LYS A 3 18.70 -25.07 -6.54
N GLU A 4 19.11 -24.31 -5.51
CA GLU A 4 18.88 -24.66 -4.10
C GLU A 4 17.39 -24.61 -3.74
N MET A 5 16.62 -23.74 -4.40
CA MET A 5 15.17 -23.70 -4.27
C MET A 5 14.46 -24.85 -5.01
N GLY A 6 15.21 -25.78 -5.62
CA GLY A 6 14.65 -26.93 -6.33
C GLY A 6 14.08 -26.61 -7.72
N ILE A 7 14.41 -25.45 -8.30
CA ILE A 7 13.94 -25.11 -9.66
C ILE A 7 14.68 -25.97 -10.69
N PRO A 8 13.96 -26.66 -11.60
CA PRO A 8 14.55 -27.53 -12.59
C PRO A 8 15.67 -26.87 -13.42
N ASP A 9 16.70 -27.65 -13.75
CA ASP A 9 17.89 -27.16 -14.45
C ASP A 9 17.55 -26.56 -15.83
N HIS A 10 16.59 -27.12 -16.56
CA HIS A 10 16.19 -26.61 -17.87
C HIS A 10 15.59 -25.18 -17.77
N LEU A 11 14.80 -24.90 -16.72
CA LEU A 11 14.27 -23.55 -16.47
C LEU A 11 15.37 -22.59 -16.02
N THR A 12 16.26 -23.06 -15.14
CA THR A 12 17.43 -22.26 -14.70
C THR A 12 18.33 -21.92 -15.88
N CYS A 13 18.51 -22.83 -16.84
CA CYS A 13 19.26 -22.60 -18.07
C CYS A 13 18.58 -21.56 -18.96
N LEU A 14 17.25 -21.67 -19.15
CA LEU A 14 16.48 -20.69 -19.92
C LEU A 14 16.58 -19.28 -19.32
N LEU A 15 16.41 -19.17 -18.00
CA LEU A 15 16.56 -17.90 -17.27
C LEU A 15 17.99 -17.36 -17.38
N ARG A 16 19.00 -18.21 -17.27
CA ARG A 16 20.40 -17.80 -17.45
C ARG A 16 20.64 -17.25 -18.85
N ASN A 17 20.15 -17.92 -19.89
CA ASN A 17 20.30 -17.47 -21.27
C ASN A 17 19.55 -16.16 -21.53
N LEU A 18 18.44 -15.92 -20.82
CA LEU A 18 17.74 -14.65 -20.87
C LEU A 18 18.56 -13.52 -20.22
N TYR A 19 19.23 -13.78 -19.09
CA TYR A 19 19.92 -12.73 -18.31
C TYR A 19 21.43 -12.60 -18.58
N ALA A 20 22.05 -13.54 -19.28
CA ALA A 20 23.47 -13.51 -19.58
C ALA A 20 23.81 -12.48 -20.68
N GLY A 21 24.90 -11.74 -20.50
CA GLY A 21 25.45 -10.84 -21.52
C GLY A 21 24.50 -9.70 -21.94
N GLN A 22 23.63 -9.27 -21.03
CA GLN A 22 22.64 -8.23 -21.35
C GLN A 22 23.29 -6.86 -21.55
N GLU A 23 22.89 -6.19 -22.61
CA GLU A 23 23.20 -4.78 -22.86
C GLU A 23 21.94 -3.92 -22.84
N ALA A 24 22.07 -2.66 -22.43
CA ALA A 24 21.04 -1.64 -22.52
C ALA A 24 21.58 -0.34 -23.11
N THR A 25 20.67 0.47 -23.64
CA THR A 25 20.87 1.89 -23.97
C THR A 25 19.73 2.69 -23.34
N VAL A 26 19.98 3.95 -23.01
CA VAL A 26 18.94 4.86 -22.51
C VAL A 26 18.59 5.83 -23.63
N ARG A 27 17.31 5.86 -24.02
CA ARG A 27 16.79 6.86 -24.95
C ARG A 27 16.27 8.06 -24.18
N THR A 28 16.87 9.22 -24.43
CA THR A 28 16.51 10.51 -23.83
C THR A 28 15.97 11.47 -24.89
N GLY A 29 15.47 12.64 -24.49
CA GLY A 29 15.11 13.70 -25.44
C GLY A 29 16.29 14.27 -26.23
N HIS A 30 17.53 14.01 -25.80
CA HIS A 30 18.77 14.47 -26.44
C HIS A 30 19.43 13.39 -27.31
N GLY A 31 18.83 12.20 -27.44
CA GLY A 31 19.36 11.07 -28.19
C GLY A 31 19.49 9.79 -27.36
N THR A 32 20.10 8.78 -27.96
CA THR A 32 20.33 7.46 -27.37
C THR A 32 21.76 7.38 -26.83
N THR A 33 21.93 6.90 -25.60
CA THR A 33 23.27 6.68 -25.03
C THR A 33 23.98 5.51 -25.70
N ASP A 34 25.29 5.41 -25.49
CA ASP A 34 26.04 4.21 -25.80
C ASP A 34 25.49 2.98 -25.05
N ARG A 35 25.83 1.81 -25.59
CA ARG A 35 25.49 0.52 -24.96
C ARG A 35 26.31 0.32 -23.70
N PHE A 36 25.65 -0.15 -22.65
CA PHE A 36 26.31 -0.58 -21.42
C PHE A 36 25.79 -1.95 -20.99
N GLN A 37 26.65 -2.70 -20.32
CA GLN A 37 26.35 -4.04 -19.82
C GLN A 37 25.52 -3.97 -18.53
N ILE A 38 24.48 -4.81 -18.44
CA ILE A 38 23.65 -4.97 -17.25
C ILE A 38 24.24 -6.11 -16.41
N GLY A 39 24.98 -5.75 -15.35
CA GLY A 39 25.62 -6.75 -14.49
C GLY A 39 24.72 -7.32 -13.39
N LYS A 40 23.71 -6.57 -12.93
CA LYS A 40 22.83 -6.94 -11.81
C LYS A 40 21.41 -6.40 -12.00
N GLY A 41 20.46 -7.12 -11.43
CA GLY A 41 19.06 -6.69 -11.35
C GLY A 41 18.12 -7.44 -12.28
N VAL A 42 16.83 -7.15 -12.14
CA VAL A 42 15.77 -7.68 -12.98
C VAL A 42 15.32 -6.63 -14.01
N ARG A 43 14.77 -7.06 -15.14
CA ARG A 43 14.35 -6.17 -16.24
C ARG A 43 13.06 -5.44 -15.85
N GLN A 44 13.11 -4.13 -15.67
CA GLN A 44 11.87 -3.36 -15.45
C GLN A 44 10.95 -3.48 -16.68
N GLY A 45 9.67 -3.77 -16.45
CA GLY A 45 8.68 -4.03 -17.50
C GLY A 45 8.64 -5.47 -18.03
N CYS A 46 9.57 -6.35 -17.62
CA CYS A 46 9.49 -7.77 -17.98
C CYS A 46 8.48 -8.50 -17.07
N ILE A 47 7.61 -9.31 -17.68
CA ILE A 47 6.56 -10.08 -17.01
C ILE A 47 7.13 -11.05 -15.95
N LEU A 48 8.33 -11.59 -16.17
CA LEU A 48 8.97 -12.53 -15.24
C LEU A 48 9.67 -11.85 -14.06
N SER A 49 10.04 -10.58 -14.21
CA SER A 49 10.89 -9.89 -13.24
C SER A 49 10.27 -9.77 -11.85
N PRO A 50 8.96 -9.48 -11.68
CA PRO A 50 8.32 -9.52 -10.36
C PRO A 50 8.39 -10.90 -9.69
N CYS A 51 8.18 -11.98 -10.45
CA CYS A 51 8.24 -13.34 -9.93
C CYS A 51 9.66 -13.70 -9.47
N LEU A 52 10.67 -13.39 -10.31
CA LEU A 52 12.07 -13.62 -9.98
C LEU A 52 12.51 -12.84 -8.73
N PHE A 53 12.03 -11.60 -8.58
CA PHE A 53 12.30 -10.82 -7.38
C PHE A 53 11.65 -11.44 -6.14
N ASN A 54 10.41 -11.91 -6.23
CA ASN A 54 9.74 -12.58 -5.13
C ASN A 54 10.46 -13.87 -4.69
N LEU A 55 10.96 -14.67 -5.64
CA LEU A 55 11.77 -15.85 -5.33
C LEU A 55 13.04 -15.48 -4.57
N TYR A 56 13.70 -14.40 -5.00
CA TYR A 56 14.90 -13.90 -4.37
C TYR A 56 14.64 -13.40 -2.94
N ALA A 57 13.55 -12.65 -2.75
CA ALA A 57 13.12 -12.22 -1.43
C ALA A 57 12.76 -13.41 -0.53
N GLU A 58 12.03 -14.41 -1.02
CA GLU A 58 11.69 -15.60 -0.23
C GLU A 58 12.94 -16.42 0.15
N TYR A 59 13.93 -16.51 -0.73
CA TYR A 59 15.21 -17.16 -0.42
C TYR A 59 15.93 -16.48 0.74
N ILE A 60 16.04 -15.15 0.72
CA ILE A 60 16.62 -14.37 1.84
C ILE A 60 15.84 -14.63 3.13
N MET A 61 14.51 -14.49 3.10
CA MET A 61 13.68 -14.60 4.29
C MET A 61 13.69 -16.01 4.89
N SER A 62 13.78 -17.03 4.05
CA SER A 62 13.88 -18.43 4.49
C SER A 62 15.23 -18.70 5.13
N ASN A 63 16.33 -18.24 4.51
CA ASN A 63 17.68 -18.42 5.08
C ASN A 63 17.90 -17.61 6.35
N ALA A 64 17.20 -16.48 6.50
CA ALA A 64 17.25 -15.67 7.73
C ALA A 64 16.54 -16.34 8.92
N GLY A 65 15.90 -17.51 8.72
CA GLY A 65 15.26 -18.28 9.79
C GLY A 65 14.09 -17.54 10.42
N LEU A 66 13.36 -16.74 9.64
CA LEU A 66 12.24 -15.94 10.16
C LEU A 66 11.02 -16.79 10.50
N LYS A 67 10.86 -17.98 9.90
CA LYS A 67 9.72 -18.87 10.20
C LYS A 67 9.87 -19.53 11.58
N GLU A 68 11.10 -19.81 11.97
CA GLU A 68 11.48 -20.45 13.24
C GLU A 68 11.74 -19.41 14.35
N ALA A 69 11.81 -18.13 14.00
CA ALA A 69 12.05 -17.06 14.95
C ALA A 69 10.89 -16.93 15.94
N GLN A 70 11.23 -16.90 17.23
CA GLN A 70 10.28 -16.61 18.31
C GLN A 70 9.90 -15.13 18.37
N ALA A 71 10.76 -14.26 17.83
CA ALA A 71 10.52 -12.82 17.70
C ALA A 71 9.36 -12.52 16.75
N GLY A 72 8.49 -11.58 17.12
CA GLY A 72 7.32 -11.18 16.33
C GLY A 72 6.14 -10.75 17.20
N ILE A 73 5.01 -10.44 16.59
CA ILE A 73 3.76 -10.12 17.29
C ILE A 73 2.83 -11.33 17.23
N LYS A 74 2.33 -11.77 18.38
CA LYS A 74 1.34 -12.86 18.45
C LYS A 74 -0.06 -12.38 18.11
N ILE A 75 -0.61 -12.86 16.99
CA ILE A 75 -1.98 -12.57 16.55
C ILE A 75 -2.71 -13.89 16.34
N ALA A 76 -3.81 -14.09 17.07
CA ALA A 76 -4.65 -15.29 16.99
C ALA A 76 -3.84 -16.62 17.09
N GLY A 77 -2.88 -16.67 18.01
CA GLY A 77 -2.04 -17.86 18.25
C GLY A 77 -0.89 -18.06 17.25
N ARG A 78 -0.71 -17.17 16.27
CA ARG A 78 0.40 -17.21 15.31
C ARG A 78 1.37 -16.08 15.55
N ASN A 79 2.66 -16.36 15.41
CA ASN A 79 3.69 -15.34 15.44
C ASN A 79 3.82 -14.67 14.07
N ILE A 80 3.68 -13.35 14.01
CA ILE A 80 3.81 -12.56 12.79
C ILE A 80 4.95 -11.57 12.97
N ASN A 81 6.05 -11.78 12.24
CA ASN A 81 7.24 -10.95 12.35
C ASN A 81 7.57 -10.14 11.09
N ASN A 82 6.91 -10.42 9.97
CA ASN A 82 7.08 -9.66 8.75
C ASN A 82 5.80 -9.53 7.93
N LEU A 83 5.65 -8.39 7.26
CA LEU A 83 4.71 -8.13 6.18
C LEU A 83 5.50 -7.77 4.93
N ARG A 84 5.15 -8.36 3.79
CA ARG A 84 5.88 -8.19 2.54
C ARG A 84 4.93 -7.82 1.42
N TYR A 85 5.18 -6.69 0.78
CA TYR A 85 4.45 -6.26 -0.41
C TYR A 85 5.42 -5.71 -1.44
N SER A 86 5.59 -6.43 -2.55
CA SER A 86 6.57 -6.07 -3.58
C SER A 86 7.97 -5.89 -2.98
N TYR A 87 8.57 -4.70 -3.10
CA TYR A 87 9.90 -4.37 -2.57
C TYR A 87 9.89 -3.95 -1.09
N ASP A 88 8.72 -3.64 -0.53
CA ASP A 88 8.61 -3.17 0.85
C ASP A 88 8.46 -4.36 1.80
N THR A 89 9.36 -4.44 2.77
CA THR A 89 9.28 -5.39 3.89
C THR A 89 9.17 -4.63 5.19
N THR A 90 8.20 -4.99 6.02
CA THR A 90 8.00 -4.44 7.35
C THR A 90 8.21 -5.52 8.37
N PHE A 91 9.15 -5.33 9.29
CA PHE A 91 9.35 -6.19 10.44
C PHE A 91 8.53 -5.70 11.62
N MET A 92 8.07 -6.64 12.45
CA MET A 92 7.26 -6.39 13.63
C MET A 92 7.76 -7.29 14.76
N ALA A 93 7.80 -6.75 15.97
CA ALA A 93 8.27 -7.46 17.16
C ALA A 93 7.69 -6.83 18.43
N GLU A 94 7.78 -7.52 19.56
CA GLU A 94 7.30 -7.03 20.86
C GLU A 94 8.34 -6.15 21.58
N SER A 95 9.62 -6.23 21.21
CA SER A 95 10.70 -5.43 21.80
C SER A 95 11.70 -4.90 20.76
N GLU A 96 12.53 -3.92 21.18
CA GLU A 96 13.63 -3.37 20.38
C GLU A 96 14.64 -4.46 20.01
N GLU A 97 15.02 -5.30 20.97
CA GLU A 97 16.03 -6.35 20.81
C GLU A 97 15.59 -7.39 19.78
N GLU A 98 14.31 -7.78 19.83
CA GLU A 98 13.72 -8.67 18.84
C GLU A 98 13.69 -8.04 17.45
N LEU A 99 13.26 -6.78 17.34
CA LEU A 99 13.23 -6.07 16.06
C LEU A 99 14.63 -5.93 15.46
N LYS A 100 15.62 -5.58 16.29
CA LYS A 100 17.03 -5.48 15.90
C LYS A 100 17.58 -6.83 15.44
N SER A 101 17.26 -7.91 16.15
CA SER A 101 17.65 -9.28 15.78
C SER A 101 17.09 -9.68 14.41
N LEU A 102 15.80 -9.43 14.16
CA LEU A 102 15.16 -9.69 12.87
C LEU A 102 15.83 -8.90 11.74
N LEU A 103 16.08 -7.61 11.96
CA LEU A 103 16.71 -6.74 10.97
C LEU A 103 18.14 -7.19 10.63
N MET A 104 18.94 -7.55 11.64
CA MET A 104 20.32 -8.01 11.46
C MET A 104 20.39 -9.32 10.67
N LYS A 105 19.54 -10.31 11.00
CA LYS A 105 19.47 -11.58 10.25
C LYS A 105 19.17 -11.35 8.78
N VAL A 106 18.20 -10.49 8.47
CA VAL A 106 17.85 -10.18 7.07
C VAL A 106 18.94 -9.37 6.39
N LYS A 107 19.61 -8.44 7.10
CA LYS A 107 20.73 -7.67 6.57
C LYS A 107 21.86 -8.60 6.14
N GLU A 108 22.27 -9.52 7.00
CA GLU A 108 23.34 -10.50 6.74
C GLU A 108 23.01 -11.40 5.55
N GLU A 109 21.81 -11.98 5.51
CA GLU A 109 21.40 -12.84 4.39
C GLU A 109 21.22 -12.07 3.07
N SER A 110 20.75 -10.82 3.13
CA SER A 110 20.64 -9.95 1.94
C SER A 110 21.99 -9.63 1.35
N GLU A 111 23.00 -9.35 2.19
CA GLU A 111 24.35 -9.01 1.75
C GLU A 111 25.04 -10.18 1.03
N LYS A 112 24.81 -11.43 1.48
CA LYS A 112 25.34 -12.65 0.84
C LYS A 112 24.92 -12.79 -0.63
N VAL A 113 23.72 -12.32 -0.96
CA VAL A 113 23.19 -12.38 -2.33
C VAL A 113 23.41 -11.08 -3.10
N GLY A 114 23.92 -10.03 -2.44
CA GLY A 114 24.29 -8.76 -3.07
C GLY A 114 23.21 -7.67 -3.01
N LEU A 115 22.23 -7.79 -2.11
CA LEU A 115 21.30 -6.72 -1.76
C LEU A 115 21.75 -5.99 -0.49
N LYS A 116 21.41 -4.71 -0.41
CA LYS A 116 21.67 -3.87 0.76
C LYS A 116 20.39 -3.21 1.21
N LEU A 117 20.16 -3.18 2.52
CA LEU A 117 19.06 -2.44 3.11
C LEU A 117 19.29 -0.94 2.89
N ASN A 118 18.23 -0.23 2.48
CA ASN A 118 18.29 1.21 2.31
C ASN A 118 17.95 1.89 3.65
N VAL A 119 18.96 2.08 4.49
CA VAL A 119 18.81 2.68 5.82
C VAL A 119 18.12 4.06 5.78
N GLN A 120 18.39 4.87 4.73
CA GLN A 120 17.77 6.18 4.57
C GLN A 120 16.25 6.11 4.31
N LYS A 121 15.76 5.00 3.75
CA LYS A 121 14.33 4.76 3.53
C LYS A 121 13.70 3.94 4.64
N THR A 122 14.49 3.27 5.48
CA THR A 122 14.00 2.48 6.61
C THR A 122 13.42 3.41 7.68
N LYS A 123 12.16 3.16 8.03
CA LYS A 123 11.45 3.87 9.10
C LYS A 123 11.21 2.93 10.27
N ILE A 124 11.32 3.45 11.48
CA ILE A 124 11.09 2.73 12.73
C ILE A 124 9.95 3.44 13.46
N MET A 125 8.96 2.67 13.90
CA MET A 125 7.82 3.19 14.64
C MET A 125 7.51 2.23 15.78
N ALA A 126 7.23 2.77 16.96
CA ALA A 126 6.83 2.01 18.13
C ALA A 126 5.71 2.72 18.87
N SER A 127 4.87 1.97 19.57
CA SER A 127 3.81 2.54 20.42
C SER A 127 4.37 3.13 21.73
N GLY A 128 5.59 2.75 22.12
CA GLY A 128 6.26 3.22 23.33
C GLY A 128 7.43 4.17 23.04
N PRO A 129 8.13 4.67 24.08
CA PRO A 129 9.31 5.52 23.92
C PRO A 129 10.42 4.80 23.14
N THR A 130 10.99 5.50 22.16
CA THR A 130 12.06 5.00 21.26
C THR A 130 13.38 5.73 21.44
N THR A 131 13.48 6.62 22.44
CA THR A 131 14.62 7.53 22.64
C THR A 131 15.95 6.83 22.89
N SER A 132 15.92 5.59 23.38
CA SER A 132 17.10 4.76 23.63
C SER A 132 17.42 3.78 22.50
N TRP A 133 16.60 3.72 21.45
CA TRP A 133 16.71 2.64 20.47
C TRP A 133 17.95 2.81 19.60
N GLN A 134 18.73 1.74 19.47
CA GLN A 134 19.95 1.68 18.67
C GLN A 134 19.76 0.75 17.46
N ILE A 135 18.90 1.19 16.54
CA ILE A 135 18.57 0.49 15.29
C ILE A 135 18.79 1.43 14.10
N ASP A 136 19.41 0.91 13.03
CA ASP A 136 19.64 1.63 11.78
C ASP A 136 18.30 2.00 11.09
N GLY A 137 17.86 3.25 11.22
CA GLY A 137 16.67 3.78 10.56
C GLY A 137 16.19 5.10 11.17
N GLU A 138 15.24 5.74 10.51
CA GLU A 138 14.63 6.96 11.03
C GLU A 138 13.41 6.62 11.90
N THR A 139 13.48 7.00 13.17
CA THR A 139 12.34 6.90 14.09
C THR A 139 11.28 7.94 13.75
N VAL A 140 10.05 7.50 13.55
CA VAL A 140 8.92 8.33 13.14
C VAL A 140 7.68 8.11 14.02
N ALA A 141 6.91 9.17 14.22
CA ALA A 141 5.61 9.10 14.88
C ALA A 141 4.49 8.63 13.94
N ASP A 142 4.67 8.82 12.62
CA ASP A 142 3.74 8.36 11.59
C ASP A 142 4.45 8.12 10.26
N PHE A 143 3.89 7.25 9.42
CA PHE A 143 4.35 7.06 8.04
C PHE A 143 3.25 6.49 7.13
N ILE A 144 3.49 6.52 5.82
CA ILE A 144 2.58 5.93 4.83
C ILE A 144 2.98 4.47 4.59
N PHE A 145 2.12 3.54 4.97
CA PHE A 145 2.27 2.11 4.73
C PHE A 145 1.15 1.60 3.81
N GLY A 146 1.51 0.96 2.70
CA GLY A 146 0.52 0.43 1.74
C GLY A 146 -0.45 1.50 1.22
N GLY A 147 -0.01 2.76 1.16
CA GLY A 147 -0.82 3.93 0.79
C GLY A 147 -1.57 4.60 1.95
N SER A 148 -1.73 3.93 3.09
CA SER A 148 -2.46 4.42 4.27
C SER A 148 -1.51 5.01 5.32
N LYS A 149 -1.88 6.15 5.92
CA LYS A 149 -1.13 6.72 7.03
C LYS A 149 -1.36 5.92 8.30
N ILE A 150 -0.28 5.46 8.93
CA ILE A 150 -0.29 4.80 10.24
C ILE A 150 0.44 5.71 11.23
N ALA A 151 -0.14 5.89 12.41
CA ALA A 151 0.43 6.68 13.50
C ALA A 151 0.74 5.77 14.70
N ALA A 152 1.79 6.11 15.44
CA ALA A 152 2.28 5.36 16.59
C ALA A 152 1.25 5.25 17.73
N ASP A 153 0.36 6.24 17.86
CA ASP A 153 -0.73 6.28 18.83
C ASP A 153 -1.98 5.47 18.40
N GLY A 154 -1.98 4.93 17.17
CA GLY A 154 -3.10 4.20 16.60
C GLY A 154 -4.32 5.07 16.24
N ASP A 155 -4.18 6.40 16.19
CA ASP A 155 -5.25 7.29 15.76
C ASP A 155 -5.39 7.32 14.23
N CYS A 156 -6.53 6.88 13.73
CA CYS A 156 -6.85 6.91 12.30
C CYS A 156 -7.36 8.29 11.82
N SER A 157 -7.62 9.25 12.71
CA SER A 157 -8.22 10.55 12.34
C SER A 157 -7.35 11.34 11.34
N HIS A 158 -6.03 11.21 11.45
CA HIS A 158 -5.07 11.80 10.51
C HIS A 158 -5.15 11.18 9.11
N GLU A 159 -5.33 9.86 9.00
CA GLU A 159 -5.51 9.18 7.72
C GLU A 159 -6.87 9.53 7.09
N VAL A 160 -7.95 9.54 7.88
CA VAL A 160 -9.28 9.96 7.41
C VAL A 160 -9.19 11.37 6.82
N LYS A 161 -8.57 12.31 7.56
CA LYS A 161 -8.37 13.68 7.07
C LYS A 161 -7.54 13.71 5.78
N ARG A 162 -6.47 12.93 5.69
CA ARG A 162 -5.63 12.82 4.49
C ARG A 162 -6.43 12.31 3.28
N ARG A 163 -7.24 11.28 3.46
CA ARG A 163 -8.09 10.70 2.39
C ARG A 163 -9.15 11.67 1.90
N LEU A 164 -9.77 12.41 2.81
CA LEU A 164 -10.69 13.49 2.45
C LEU A 164 -10.00 14.58 1.62
N LEU A 165 -8.77 14.98 1.99
CA LEU A 165 -8.01 15.96 1.20
C LEU A 165 -7.61 15.42 -0.19
N LEU A 166 -7.21 14.15 -0.28
CA LEU A 166 -6.92 13.48 -1.56
C LEU A 166 -8.18 13.39 -2.44
N GLY A 167 -9.33 13.04 -1.87
CA GLY A 167 -10.61 13.05 -2.56
C GLY A 167 -10.99 14.44 -3.08
N ARG A 168 -10.80 15.49 -2.27
CA ARG A 168 -11.00 16.88 -2.71
C ARG A 168 -10.08 17.27 -3.86
N LYS A 169 -8.82 16.82 -3.83
CA LYS A 169 -7.87 17.02 -4.93
C LYS A 169 -8.33 16.30 -6.20
N ALA A 170 -8.75 15.04 -6.10
CA ALA A 170 -9.30 14.28 -7.22
C ALA A 170 -10.53 14.97 -7.82
N MET A 171 -11.46 15.45 -6.97
CA MET A 171 -12.62 16.21 -7.40
C MET A 171 -12.24 17.52 -8.11
N THR A 172 -11.19 18.20 -7.65
CA THR A 172 -10.70 19.45 -8.25
C THR A 172 -10.12 19.20 -9.64
N ASN A 173 -9.39 18.10 -9.83
CA ASN A 173 -8.86 17.71 -11.14
C ASN A 173 -9.97 17.40 -12.17
N LEU A 174 -11.17 17.02 -11.72
CA LEU A 174 -12.31 16.74 -12.59
C LEU A 174 -13.14 17.99 -12.92
N VAL A 175 -12.83 19.18 -12.37
CA VAL A 175 -13.67 20.37 -12.49
C VAL A 175 -14.00 20.74 -13.94
N GLY A 176 -13.07 20.57 -14.88
CA GLY A 176 -13.34 20.82 -16.31
C GLY A 176 -14.47 19.95 -16.86
N ILE A 177 -14.42 18.65 -16.56
CA ILE A 177 -15.42 17.65 -16.97
C ILE A 177 -16.76 17.90 -16.27
N LEU A 178 -16.72 18.12 -14.95
CA LEU A 178 -17.94 18.38 -14.17
C LEU A 178 -18.64 19.69 -14.60
N LYS A 179 -17.88 20.64 -15.16
CA LYS A 179 -18.39 21.90 -15.70
C LYS A 179 -18.83 21.85 -17.17
N SER A 180 -18.49 20.82 -17.94
CA SER A 180 -18.96 20.69 -19.32
C SER A 180 -20.49 20.60 -19.37
N ARG A 181 -21.11 21.24 -20.37
CA ARG A 181 -22.55 21.12 -20.63
C ARG A 181 -22.87 19.90 -21.50
N ASP A 182 -21.87 19.35 -22.18
CA ASP A 182 -22.00 18.22 -23.12
C ASP A 182 -22.11 16.87 -22.39
N ILE A 183 -21.79 16.85 -21.09
CA ILE A 183 -21.83 15.65 -20.26
C ILE A 183 -23.05 15.71 -19.35
N THR A 184 -23.87 14.66 -19.43
CA THR A 184 -25.09 14.52 -18.63
C THR A 184 -24.79 14.40 -17.14
N LEU A 185 -25.76 14.77 -16.30
CA LEU A 185 -25.62 14.65 -14.85
C LEU A 185 -25.38 13.20 -14.40
N PRO A 186 -26.11 12.18 -14.89
CA PRO A 186 -25.85 10.78 -14.52
C PRO A 186 -24.42 10.32 -14.82
N THR A 187 -23.87 10.69 -15.98
CA THR A 187 -22.48 10.37 -16.33
C THR A 187 -21.49 11.04 -15.38
N LYS A 188 -21.73 12.30 -14.99
CA LYS A 188 -20.86 12.99 -14.01
C LYS A 188 -20.93 12.36 -12.63
N VAL A 189 -22.13 11.96 -12.17
CA VAL A 189 -22.30 11.21 -10.92
C VAL A 189 -21.50 9.91 -10.96
N HIS A 190 -21.59 9.18 -12.07
CA HIS A 190 -20.79 7.96 -12.27
C HIS A 190 -19.28 8.23 -12.20
N LEU A 191 -18.80 9.29 -12.85
CA LEU A 191 -17.37 9.67 -12.80
C LEU A 191 -16.90 9.99 -11.38
N VAL A 192 -17.69 10.74 -10.59
CA VAL A 192 -17.34 11.02 -9.19
C VAL A 192 -17.29 9.72 -8.38
N LYS A 193 -18.27 8.84 -8.56
CA LYS A 193 -18.29 7.53 -7.88
C LYS A 193 -17.13 6.62 -8.31
N ALA A 194 -16.68 6.69 -9.56
CA ALA A 194 -15.61 5.84 -10.08
C ALA A 194 -14.21 6.39 -9.78
N MET A 195 -14.03 7.71 -9.69
CA MET A 195 -12.71 8.34 -9.61
C MET A 195 -12.41 9.04 -8.28
N VAL A 196 -13.43 9.50 -7.55
CA VAL A 196 -13.26 10.23 -6.29
C VAL A 196 -13.53 9.33 -5.08
N PHE A 197 -14.62 8.59 -5.10
CA PHE A 197 -15.01 7.76 -3.95
C PHE A 197 -13.97 6.69 -3.62
N PRO A 198 -13.36 5.96 -4.58
CA PRO A 198 -12.31 4.99 -4.27
C PRO A 198 -11.09 5.63 -3.58
N VAL A 199 -10.75 6.88 -3.91
CA VAL A 199 -9.66 7.61 -3.26
C VAL A 199 -9.99 7.90 -1.79
N VAL A 200 -11.24 8.27 -1.51
CA VAL A 200 -11.72 8.56 -0.15
C VAL A 200 -11.86 7.30 0.68
N MET A 201 -12.33 6.20 0.09
CA MET A 201 -12.64 4.95 0.81
C MET A 201 -11.44 4.00 0.96
N TYR A 202 -10.32 4.28 0.30
CA TYR A 202 -9.16 3.39 0.34
C TYR A 202 -8.68 3.19 1.79
N GLY A 203 -8.60 1.93 2.21
CA GLY A 203 -8.16 1.54 3.55
C GLY A 203 -9.22 1.74 4.63
N CYS A 204 -10.46 2.10 4.29
CA CYS A 204 -11.50 2.38 5.28
C CYS A 204 -11.89 1.17 6.14
N GLU A 205 -11.62 -0.04 5.65
CA GLU A 205 -11.81 -1.31 6.34
C GLU A 205 -11.01 -1.41 7.66
N SER A 206 -9.90 -0.67 7.79
CA SER A 206 -9.08 -0.64 9.00
C SER A 206 -9.38 0.51 9.96
N TRP A 207 -10.26 1.44 9.59
CA TRP A 207 -10.54 2.63 10.40
C TRP A 207 -11.52 2.35 11.52
N LYS A 208 -11.26 2.93 12.70
CA LYS A 208 -12.27 3.05 13.75
C LYS A 208 -13.42 3.93 13.23
N ALA A 209 -14.65 3.63 13.63
CA ALA A 209 -15.84 4.29 13.07
C ALA A 209 -15.94 5.76 13.54
N ASP A 210 -15.33 6.70 12.80
CA ASP A 210 -15.55 8.14 12.95
C ASP A 210 -16.53 8.63 11.87
N ARG A 211 -17.83 8.51 12.15
CA ARG A 211 -18.93 8.85 11.23
C ARG A 211 -18.94 10.33 10.84
N GLN A 212 -18.75 11.23 11.81
CA GLN A 212 -19.07 12.65 11.61
C GLN A 212 -18.23 13.32 10.52
N ARG A 213 -16.95 12.95 10.37
CA ARG A 213 -16.07 13.55 9.35
C ARG A 213 -16.33 13.00 7.95
N ILE A 214 -16.76 11.74 7.83
CA ILE A 214 -17.05 11.07 6.57
C ILE A 214 -18.35 11.62 5.97
N ASP A 215 -19.35 11.86 6.82
CA ASP A 215 -20.69 12.31 6.42
C ASP A 215 -20.70 13.66 5.70
N ALA A 216 -19.70 14.51 5.93
CA ALA A 216 -19.58 15.80 5.27
C ALA A 216 -18.96 15.72 3.85
N SER A 217 -18.26 14.62 3.52
CA SER A 217 -17.51 14.47 2.26
C SER A 217 -18.40 14.30 1.05
N GLU A 218 -19.42 13.46 1.19
CA GLU A 218 -20.36 13.15 0.11
C GLU A 218 -21.21 14.39 -0.26
N PRO A 219 -21.89 15.06 0.69
CA PRO A 219 -22.61 16.30 0.38
C PRO A 219 -21.72 17.39 -0.21
N TRP A 220 -20.46 17.50 0.23
CA TRP A 220 -19.50 18.43 -0.36
C TRP A 220 -19.24 18.11 -1.84
N SER A 221 -19.06 16.84 -2.18
CA SER A 221 -18.85 16.38 -3.55
C SER A 221 -20.07 16.69 -4.44
N TRP A 222 -21.28 16.42 -3.94
CA TRP A 222 -22.52 16.71 -4.67
C TRP A 222 -22.78 18.20 -4.84
N ARG A 223 -22.51 19.03 -3.83
CA ARG A 223 -22.57 20.50 -3.96
C ARG A 223 -21.61 20.99 -5.04
N ARG A 224 -20.39 20.45 -5.08
CA ARG A 224 -19.38 20.83 -6.05
C ARG A 224 -19.79 20.44 -7.47
N LEU A 225 -20.36 19.25 -7.66
CA LEU A 225 -20.92 18.78 -8.92
C LEU A 225 -22.05 19.68 -9.42
N LEU A 226 -22.99 20.02 -8.55
CA LEU A 226 -24.14 20.88 -8.86
C LEU A 226 -23.80 22.38 -8.87
N ARG A 227 -22.52 22.73 -8.63
CA ARG A 227 -22.03 24.13 -8.56
C ARG A 227 -22.77 24.98 -7.52
N VAL A 228 -23.25 24.36 -6.45
CA VAL A 228 -23.93 25.04 -5.34
C VAL A 228 -22.87 25.72 -4.47
N PRO A 229 -22.87 27.05 -4.34
CA PRO A 229 -21.95 27.75 -3.45
C PRO A 229 -22.12 27.31 -1.99
N GLY A 230 -21.05 27.38 -1.20
CA GLY A 230 -21.11 27.04 0.24
C GLY A 230 -22.07 27.95 1.04
N THR A 231 -22.28 29.19 0.57
CA THR A 231 -23.18 30.18 1.17
C THR A 231 -24.66 29.96 0.79
N ALA A 232 -24.94 29.10 -0.19
CA ALA A 232 -26.31 28.86 -0.63
C ALA A 232 -27.10 28.08 0.44
N ARG A 233 -28.26 28.62 0.83
CA ARG A 233 -29.23 27.96 1.71
C ARG A 233 -29.97 26.84 0.98
N ARG A 234 -29.24 25.78 0.66
CA ARG A 234 -29.77 24.55 0.05
C ARG A 234 -29.53 23.39 1.01
N SER A 235 -30.56 22.59 1.28
CA SER A 235 -30.44 21.43 2.18
C SER A 235 -29.69 20.28 1.51
N ASN A 236 -28.97 19.48 2.31
CA ASN A 236 -28.31 18.27 1.80
C ASN A 236 -29.35 17.26 1.28
N GLN A 237 -30.54 17.19 1.89
CA GLN A 237 -31.64 16.34 1.41
C GLN A 237 -32.11 16.73 0.00
N SER A 238 -32.23 18.03 -0.31
CA SER A 238 -32.59 18.48 -1.67
C SER A 238 -31.53 18.08 -2.70
N ILE A 239 -30.25 18.17 -2.33
CA ILE A 239 -29.14 17.78 -3.20
C ILE A 239 -29.15 16.27 -3.44
N LEU A 240 -29.35 15.46 -2.40
CA LEU A 240 -29.43 14.01 -2.51
C LEU A 240 -30.63 13.56 -3.35
N LYS A 241 -31.78 14.25 -3.25
CA LYS A 241 -32.95 13.98 -4.12
C LYS A 241 -32.67 14.27 -5.59
N GLU A 242 -31.91 15.33 -5.91
CA GLU A 242 -31.54 15.66 -7.29
C GLU A 242 -30.50 14.68 -7.87
N ILE A 243 -29.47 14.33 -7.09
CA ILE A 243 -28.44 13.38 -7.51
C ILE A 243 -28.97 11.95 -7.58
N SER A 244 -29.89 11.61 -6.66
CA SER A 244 -30.45 10.26 -6.46
C SER A 244 -29.38 9.16 -6.51
N PRO A 245 -28.35 9.21 -5.64
CA PRO A 245 -27.33 8.18 -5.65
C PRO A 245 -27.92 6.86 -5.12
N GLU A 246 -27.69 5.77 -5.85
CA GLU A 246 -28.13 4.42 -5.47
C GLU A 246 -27.76 4.02 -4.03
N TYR A 247 -26.53 4.37 -3.60
CA TYR A 247 -26.04 4.14 -2.24
C TYR A 247 -25.23 5.35 -1.76
N PRO A 248 -25.33 5.71 -0.46
CA PRO A 248 -24.48 6.73 0.16
C PRO A 248 -23.04 6.23 0.30
N LEU A 249 -22.09 7.16 0.40
CA LEU A 249 -20.67 6.88 0.60
C LEU A 249 -20.44 6.04 1.88
N GLU A 250 -21.15 6.37 2.96
CA GLU A 250 -21.09 5.62 4.21
C GLU A 250 -21.52 4.16 4.00
N GLY A 251 -22.58 3.92 3.21
CA GLY A 251 -23.06 2.57 2.90
C GLY A 251 -22.03 1.75 2.13
N LEU A 252 -21.30 2.38 1.19
CA LEU A 252 -20.20 1.73 0.46
C LEU A 252 -19.03 1.38 1.40
N MET A 253 -18.66 2.28 2.31
CA MET A 253 -17.61 2.03 3.29
C MET A 253 -17.99 0.92 4.27
N LEU A 254 -19.24 0.90 4.74
CA LEU A 254 -19.75 -0.17 5.59
C LEU A 254 -19.71 -1.52 4.86
N LYS A 255 -20.09 -1.55 3.58
CA LYS A 255 -19.98 -2.76 2.76
C LYS A 255 -18.55 -3.28 2.70
N LEU A 256 -17.56 -2.41 2.47
CA LEU A 256 -16.14 -2.80 2.46
C LEU A 256 -15.67 -3.35 3.81
N LYS A 257 -16.06 -2.71 4.92
CA LYS A 257 -15.78 -3.20 6.28
C LYS A 257 -16.36 -4.59 6.53
N LEU A 258 -17.61 -4.82 6.15
CA LEU A 258 -18.28 -6.10 6.32
C LEU A 258 -17.66 -7.18 5.44
N GLN A 259 -17.32 -6.87 4.18
CA GLN A 259 -16.63 -7.80 3.28
C GLN A 259 -15.25 -8.20 3.84
N TYR A 260 -14.49 -7.23 4.34
CA TYR A 260 -13.20 -7.49 4.96
C TYR A 260 -13.34 -8.35 6.22
N SER A 261 -14.29 -8.02 7.10
CA SER A 261 -14.61 -8.82 8.28
C SER A 261 -15.00 -10.26 7.92
N GLY A 262 -15.83 -10.45 6.90
CA GLY A 262 -16.19 -11.77 6.38
C GLY A 262 -14.98 -12.56 5.89
N HIS A 263 -14.06 -11.93 5.16
CA HIS A 263 -12.81 -12.57 4.74
C HIS A 263 -11.92 -12.97 5.92
N LEU A 264 -11.86 -12.15 6.97
CA LEU A 264 -11.12 -12.50 8.19
C LEU A 264 -11.75 -13.71 8.89
N MET A 265 -13.07 -13.75 9.03
CA MET A 265 -13.78 -14.87 9.67
C MET A 265 -13.62 -16.18 8.88
N GLN A 266 -13.73 -16.15 7.55
CA GLN A 266 -13.50 -17.34 6.71
C GLN A 266 -12.07 -17.87 6.83
N ARG A 267 -11.09 -17.00 7.06
CA ARG A 267 -9.72 -17.45 7.32
C ARG A 267 -9.62 -18.14 8.68
N VAL A 268 -10.30 -17.69 9.72
CA VAL A 268 -10.24 -18.33 11.06
C VAL A 268 -10.59 -19.82 11.00
N ASP A 269 -11.58 -20.22 10.18
CA ASP A 269 -11.94 -21.63 10.01
C ASP A 269 -10.89 -22.46 9.25
N SER A 270 -10.07 -21.82 8.42
CA SER A 270 -8.88 -22.42 7.78
C SER A 270 -7.60 -22.31 8.62
N LEU A 271 -7.62 -21.53 9.70
CA LEU A 271 -6.49 -21.32 10.61
C LEU A 271 -6.50 -22.31 11.79
N GLY A 272 -7.59 -23.09 11.94
CA GLY A 272 -7.80 -24.11 12.97
C GLY A 272 -7.61 -25.58 12.55
N LYS A 273 -6.81 -25.85 11.50
CA LYS A 273 -6.34 -27.20 11.18
C LYS A 273 -4.82 -27.23 11.09
#